data_AF-A0A2E3ESV3-F1
#
_entry.id   AF-A0A2E3ESV3-F1
#
_cell.length_a   1.000
_cell.length_b   1.000
_cell.length_c   1.000
_cell.angle_alpha   90.00
_cell.angle_beta   90.00
_cell.angle_gamma   90.00
#
_symmetry.space_group_name_H-M   'P 1'
#
loop_
_entity.id
_entity.type
_entity.pdbx_description
1 polymer ?
#
loop_
_entity_poly.entity_id
_entity_poly.type
_entity_poly.pdbx_seq_one_letter_code
_entity_poly.pdbx_strand_id
1 'polypeptide(L)'
;MATPTVNDLPDEVHSALQAQASRHGRTAEAEARDILARAVKHTPPLRMGDALAALGREIGLSDQDIETIQNGRNKAPATPVSFE
;
A
#
# COMPACT_ATOMS: atom_id res chain seq x y z
N MET A 1 -6.66 -20.06 16.04
CA MET A 1 -6.06 -18.72 16.18
C MET A 1 -4.91 -18.84 17.16
N ALA A 2 -3.71 -18.39 16.80
CA ALA A 2 -2.59 -18.35 17.74
C ALA A 2 -2.65 -17.03 18.52
N THR A 3 -2.47 -17.09 19.84
CA THR A 3 -2.47 -15.93 20.73
C THR A 3 -1.04 -15.67 21.21
N PRO A 4 -0.31 -14.69 20.64
CA PRO A 4 1.02 -14.34 21.11
C PRO A 4 0.90 -13.54 22.41
N THR A 5 1.71 -13.90 23.41
CA THR A 5 1.90 -13.10 24.64
C THR A 5 3.23 -12.37 24.54
N VAL A 6 3.20 -11.04 24.69
CA VAL A 6 4.40 -10.21 24.75
C VAL A 6 4.67 -9.90 26.22
N ASN A 7 5.76 -10.42 26.76
CA ASN A 7 6.18 -10.15 28.13
C ASN A 7 7.17 -8.96 28.14
N ASP A 8 7.23 -8.25 29.27
CA ASP A 8 8.18 -7.16 29.52
C ASP A 8 8.15 -6.02 28.49
N LEU A 9 6.95 -5.67 27.99
CA LEU A 9 6.76 -4.53 27.09
C LEU A 9 6.99 -3.22 27.86
N PRO A 10 7.92 -2.34 27.45
CA PRO A 10 8.12 -1.06 28.11
C PRO A 10 6.83 -0.22 28.12
N ASP A 11 6.54 0.44 29.24
CA ASP A 11 5.31 1.24 29.42
C ASP A 11 5.13 2.33 28.36
N GLU A 12 6.24 2.90 27.89
CA GLU A 12 6.26 3.88 26.80
C GLU A 12 5.71 3.30 25.48
N VAL A 13 6.04 2.04 25.18
CA VAL A 13 5.58 1.35 23.97
C VAL A 13 4.12 0.98 24.10
N HIS A 14 3.69 0.52 25.28
CA HIS A 14 2.27 0.24 25.56
C HIS A 14 1.42 1.52 25.40
N SER A 15 1.89 2.64 25.97
CA SER A 15 1.21 3.93 25.88
C SER A 15 1.14 4.45 24.44
N ALA A 16 2.24 4.34 23.68
CA ALA A 16 2.28 4.72 22.27
C ALA A 16 1.33 3.87 21.42
N LEU A 17 1.29 2.54 21.67
CA LEU A 17 0.38 1.62 20.99
C LEU A 17 -1.08 1.98 21.27
N GLN A 18 -1.42 2.31 22.52
CA GLN A 18 -2.78 2.69 22.90
C GLN A 18 -3.19 4.03 22.27
N ALA A 19 -2.29 5.01 22.21
CA ALA A 19 -2.53 6.27 21.52
C ALA A 19 -2.74 6.06 20.01
N GLN A 20 -1.94 5.19 19.38
CA GLN A 20 -2.08 4.86 17.96
C GLN A 20 -3.40 4.12 17.68
N ALA A 21 -3.77 3.15 18.51
CA ALA A 21 -5.04 2.43 18.39
C ALA A 21 -6.24 3.39 18.50
N SER A 22 -6.19 4.34 19.44
CA SER A 22 -7.23 5.38 19.61
C SER A 22 -7.34 6.26 18.37
N ARG A 23 -6.21 6.66 17.77
CA ARG A 23 -6.19 7.43 16.51
C ARG A 23 -6.81 6.68 15.34
N HIS A 24 -6.65 5.36 15.29
CA HIS A 24 -7.22 4.51 14.24
C HIS A 24 -8.63 4.00 14.54
N GLY A 25 -9.20 4.33 15.71
CA GLY A 25 -10.52 3.83 16.12
C GLY A 25 -10.55 2.32 16.35
N ARG A 26 -9.42 1.74 16.80
CA ARG A 26 -9.22 0.29 17.00
C ARG A 26 -8.88 -0.02 18.45
N THR A 27 -9.01 -1.29 18.83
CA THR A 27 -8.45 -1.78 20.10
C THR A 27 -6.93 -1.90 20.00
N ALA A 28 -6.23 -1.84 21.13
CA ALA A 28 -4.77 -2.03 21.17
C ALA A 28 -4.34 -3.39 20.59
N GLU A 29 -5.12 -4.45 20.84
CA GLU A 29 -4.88 -5.77 20.26
C GLU A 29 -5.06 -5.78 18.73
N ALA A 30 -6.09 -5.12 18.21
CA ALA A 30 -6.31 -5.03 16.77
C ALA A 30 -5.19 -4.24 16.08
N GLU A 31 -4.71 -3.16 16.72
CA GLU A 31 -3.59 -2.38 16.22
C GLU A 31 -2.28 -3.20 16.27
N ALA A 32 -1.99 -3.89 17.37
CA ALA A 32 -0.82 -4.77 17.48
C ALA A 32 -0.81 -5.86 16.42
N ARG A 33 -1.98 -6.48 16.17
CA ARG A 33 -2.14 -7.50 15.12
C ARG A 33 -1.86 -6.94 13.73
N ASP A 34 -2.33 -5.73 13.44
CA ASP A 34 -2.12 -5.07 12.16
C ASP A 34 -0.66 -4.64 11.95
N ILE A 35 0.02 -4.15 13.00
CA ILE A 35 1.45 -3.85 12.98
C ILE A 35 2.25 -5.13 12.69
N LEU A 36 1.99 -6.21 13.43
CA LEU A 36 2.67 -7.49 13.22
C LEU A 36 2.41 -8.04 11.81
N ALA A 37 1.17 -7.93 11.32
CA ALA A 37 0.85 -8.34 9.97
C ALA A 37 1.67 -7.56 8.93
N ARG A 38 1.76 -6.23 9.06
CA ARG A 38 2.56 -5.38 8.15
C ARG A 38 4.06 -5.63 8.27
N ALA A 39 4.57 -5.84 9.48
CA ALA A 39 6.00 -6.07 9.72
C ALA A 39 6.46 -7.43 9.19
N VAL A 40 5.64 -8.48 9.38
CA VAL A 40 6.02 -9.86 9.07
C VAL A 40 5.58 -10.28 7.67
N LYS A 41 4.45 -9.79 7.17
CA LYS A 41 4.12 -9.96 5.75
C LYS A 41 4.96 -8.97 4.96
N HIS A 42 6.13 -9.43 4.53
CA HIS A 42 6.74 -8.91 3.31
C HIS A 42 5.71 -9.06 2.21
N THR A 43 4.93 -8.00 2.00
CA THR A 43 4.12 -7.89 0.80
C THR A 43 5.14 -7.79 -0.31
N PRO A 44 5.23 -8.79 -1.22
CA PRO A 44 6.12 -8.68 -2.35
C PRO A 44 5.82 -7.34 -3.02
N PRO A 45 6.85 -6.59 -3.47
CA PRO A 45 6.63 -5.29 -4.08
C PRO A 45 5.51 -5.42 -5.10
N LEU A 46 4.57 -4.47 -5.05
CA LEU A 46 3.40 -4.49 -5.91
C LEU A 46 3.88 -4.71 -7.33
N ARG A 47 3.47 -5.83 -7.93
CA ARG A 47 3.76 -6.10 -9.34
C ARG A 47 2.87 -5.16 -10.13
N MET A 48 3.38 -3.95 -10.36
CA MET A 48 2.61 -2.83 -10.91
C MET A 48 1.90 -3.23 -12.21
N GLY A 49 2.56 -4.00 -13.06
CA GLY A 49 1.96 -4.56 -14.28
C GLY A 49 0.77 -5.49 -13.99
N ASP A 50 0.90 -6.40 -13.02
CA ASP A 50 -0.19 -7.32 -12.65
C ASP A 50 -1.37 -6.57 -12.04
N ALA A 51 -1.10 -5.56 -11.21
CA ALA A 51 -2.12 -4.72 -10.59
C ALA A 51 -2.89 -3.89 -11.64
N LEU A 52 -2.18 -3.25 -12.57
CA LEU A 52 -2.79 -2.52 -13.69
C LEU A 52 -3.58 -3.47 -14.60
N ALA A 53 -3.08 -4.67 -14.88
CA ALA A 53 -3.78 -5.65 -15.68
C ALA A 53 -5.05 -6.17 -14.98
N ALA A 54 -5.02 -6.36 -13.66
CA ALA A 54 -6.19 -6.74 -12.88
C ALA A 54 -7.26 -5.65 -12.91
N LEU A 55 -6.87 -4.39 -12.68
CA LEU A 55 -7.77 -3.24 -12.78
C LEU A 55 -8.37 -3.11 -14.19
N GLY A 56 -7.55 -3.25 -15.23
CA GLY A 56 -8.01 -3.23 -16.62
C GLY A 56 -9.09 -4.28 -16.90
N ARG A 57 -8.91 -5.51 -16.40
CA ARG A 57 -9.94 -6.56 -16.51
C ARG A 57 -11.21 -6.24 -15.72
N GLU A 58 -11.08 -5.66 -14.53
CA GLU A 58 -12.20 -5.28 -13.67
C GLU A 58 -13.09 -4.21 -14.31
N ILE A 59 -12.48 -3.20 -14.94
CA ILE A 59 -13.20 -2.10 -15.60
C ILE A 59 -13.60 -2.40 -17.04
N GLY A 60 -13.23 -3.58 -17.57
CA GLY A 60 -13.50 -3.96 -18.96
C GLY A 60 -12.71 -3.15 -20.00
N LEU A 61 -11.47 -2.75 -19.66
CA LEU A 61 -10.59 -2.02 -20.56
C LEU A 61 -10.37 -2.81 -21.85
N SER A 62 -10.75 -2.21 -22.98
CA SER A 62 -10.64 -2.78 -24.31
C SER A 62 -9.42 -2.24 -25.07
N ASP A 63 -9.04 -2.94 -26.14
CA ASP A 63 -7.98 -2.46 -27.03
C ASP A 63 -8.32 -1.10 -27.64
N GLN A 64 -9.61 -0.79 -27.86
CA GLN A 64 -10.06 0.50 -28.39
C GLN A 64 -9.80 1.66 -27.42
N ASP A 65 -9.92 1.41 -26.10
CA ASP A 65 -9.60 2.39 -25.07
C ASP A 65 -8.10 2.67 -25.06
N ILE A 66 -7.28 1.62 -25.22
CA ILE A 66 -5.82 1.73 -25.32
C ILE A 66 -5.42 2.54 -26.55
N GLU A 67 -6.02 2.27 -27.72
CA GLU A 67 -5.78 3.04 -28.94
C GLU A 67 -6.11 4.51 -28.77
N THR A 68 -7.22 4.83 -28.11
CA THR A 68 -7.63 6.21 -27.84
C THR A 68 -6.59 6.95 -27.00
N ILE A 69 -6.07 6.30 -25.95
CA ILE A 69 -4.99 6.84 -25.11
C ILE A 69 -3.71 7.03 -25.92
N GLN A 70 -3.35 6.06 -26.78
CA GLN A 70 -2.15 6.13 -27.61
C GLN A 70 -2.22 7.24 -28.67
N ASN A 71 -3.41 7.48 -29.24
CA ASN A 71 -3.64 8.53 -30.23
C ASN A 71 -3.57 9.94 -29.61
N GLY A 72 -4.07 10.10 -28.38
CA GLY A 72 -3.99 11.37 -27.64
C GLY A 72 -2.63 11.65 -26.99
N ARG A 73 -1.71 10.67 -26.96
CA ARG A 73 -0.43 10.79 -26.29
C ARG A 73 0.51 11.75 -27.05
N ASN A 74 1.04 12.75 -26.34
CA ASN A 74 2.14 13.54 -26.86
C ASN A 74 3.37 12.64 -27.10
N LYS A 75 3.81 12.56 -28.36
CA LYS A 75 4.97 11.78 -28.79
C LYS A 75 6.26 12.61 -28.85
N ALA A 76 6.19 13.90 -28.52
CA ALA A 76 7.37 14.74 -28.40
C ALA A 76 8.32 14.16 -27.33
N PRO A 77 9.63 14.13 -27.59
CA PRO A 77 10.60 13.75 -26.58
C PRO A 77 10.48 14.66 -25.35
N ALA A 78 10.76 14.12 -24.17
CA ALA A 78 10.81 14.91 -22.95
C ALA A 78 11.89 16.00 -23.08
N THR A 79 11.55 17.24 -22.72
CA THR A 79 12.54 18.30 -22.57
C THR A 79 13.47 17.97 -21.40
N PRO A 80 14.80 17.98 -21.59
CA PRO A 80 15.74 17.74 -20.50
C PRO A 80 15.59 18.82 -19.42
N VAL A 81 15.73 18.42 -18.16
CA VAL A 81 15.86 19.37 -17.05
C VAL A 81 17.23 20.04 -17.15
N SER A 82 17.26 21.37 -17.18
CA SER A 82 18.50 22.15 -17.04
C SER A 82 18.85 22.27 -15.55
N PHE A 83 20.10 21.98 -15.21
CA PHE A 83 20.62 22.03 -13.83
C PHE A 83 21.49 23.26 -13.56
N GLU A 84 21.30 24.35 -14.31
CA GLU A 84 21.99 25.64 -14.03
C GLU A 84 21.57 26.25 -12.68
#